data_AF-A0A383F7A6-F1
#
_entry.id   AF-A0A383F7A6-F1
#
_cell.length_a   1.000
_cell.length_b   1.000
_cell.length_c   1.000
_cell.angle_alpha   90.00
_cell.angle_beta   90.00
_cell.angle_gamma   90.00
#
_symmetry.space_group_name_H-M   'P 1'
#
loop_
_entity.id
_entity.type
_entity.pdbx_description
1 polymer ?
#
loop_
_entity_poly.entity_id
_entity_poly.type
_entity_poly.pdbx_seq_one_letter_code
_entity_poly.pdbx_strand_id
1 'polypeptide(L)'
;MLQNIKFSDYYKRLNIFSFVLIILSILIILFKGLNLGVDFKGGTLIEIRPENSQVKISELRQSFLKMNLGDVTVKKFGKQNDF
;
A
#
# COMPACT_ATOMS: atom_id res chain seq x y z
N MET A 1 -3.32 41.47 9.81
CA MET A 1 -3.79 41.05 11.15
C MET A 1 -3.31 39.62 11.36
N LEU A 2 -2.26 39.40 12.17
CA LEU A 2 -1.73 38.06 12.40
C LEU A 2 -2.69 37.28 13.29
N GLN A 3 -3.21 36.15 12.80
CA GLN A 3 -4.09 35.29 13.60
C GLN A 3 -3.31 34.66 14.75
N ASN A 4 -3.74 34.91 15.99
CA ASN A 4 -3.10 34.38 17.18
C ASN A 4 -3.73 33.02 17.54
N ILE A 5 -3.28 31.96 16.86
CA ILE A 5 -3.76 30.59 17.10
C ILE A 5 -3.10 30.07 18.39
N LYS A 6 -3.89 29.68 19.38
CA LYS A 6 -3.41 29.12 20.65
C LYS A 6 -2.93 27.66 20.52
N PHE A 7 -1.91 27.42 19.69
CA PHE A 7 -1.33 26.08 19.49
C PHE A 7 -0.92 25.38 20.81
N SER A 8 -0.48 26.17 21.80
CA SER A 8 -0.10 25.68 23.13
C SER A 8 -1.25 24.98 23.89
N ASP A 9 -2.51 25.28 23.60
CA ASP A 9 -3.64 24.66 24.31
C ASP A 9 -4.16 23.41 23.59
N TYR A 10 -3.79 23.24 22.32
CA TYR A 10 -4.23 22.11 21.48
C TYR A 10 -3.21 20.99 21.42
N TYR A 11 -1.90 21.27 21.55
CA TYR A 11 -0.88 20.24 21.38
C TYR A 11 -1.04 19.06 22.36
N LYS A 12 -1.47 19.28 23.61
CA LYS A 12 -1.69 18.19 24.58
C LYS A 12 -2.79 17.23 24.12
N ARG A 13 -3.92 17.78 23.65
CA ARG A 13 -5.05 16.98 23.14
C ARG A 13 -4.70 16.25 21.84
N LEU A 14 -4.00 16.95 20.95
CA LEU A 14 -3.53 16.37 19.68
C LEU A 14 -2.49 15.27 19.92
N ASN A 15 -1.58 15.43 20.89
CA ASN A 15 -0.61 14.39 21.24
C ASN A 15 -1.28 13.13 21.79
N ILE A 16 -2.29 13.27 22.65
CA ILE A 16 -3.07 12.11 23.13
C ILE A 16 -3.76 11.42 21.96
N PHE A 17 -4.40 12.19 21.07
CA PHE A 17 -5.05 11.65 19.88
C PHE A 17 -4.05 10.92 18.96
N SER A 18 -2.88 11.52 18.70
CA SER A 18 -1.80 10.89 17.94
C SER A 18 -1.31 9.60 18.59
N PHE A 19 -1.17 9.58 19.92
CA PHE A 19 -0.78 8.37 20.65
C PHE A 19 -1.81 7.25 20.49
N VAL A 20 -3.10 7.57 20.58
CA VAL A 20 -4.19 6.60 20.32
C VAL A 20 -4.12 6.07 18.88
N LEU A 21 -3.88 6.93 17.88
CA LEU A 21 -3.72 6.51 16.49
C LEU A 21 -2.52 5.57 16.29
N ILE A 22 -1.40 5.84 16.96
CA ILE A 22 -0.21 4.98 16.91
C ILE A 22 -0.54 3.60 17.48
N ILE A 23 -1.16 3.54 18.67
CA ILE A 23 -1.57 2.26 19.27
C ILE A 23 -2.53 1.52 18.34
N LEU A 24 -3.53 2.21 17.79
CA LEU A 24 -4.50 1.61 16.88
C LEU A 24 -3.82 1.06 15.61
N SER A 25 -2.84 1.78 15.06
CA SER A 25 -2.05 1.32 13.92
C SER A 25 -1.30 0.02 14.24
N ILE A 26 -0.65 -0.04 15.41
CA ILE A 26 0.07 -1.25 15.86
C ILE A 26 -0.93 -2.41 16.03
N LEU A 27 -2.08 -2.18 16.64
CA LEU A 27 -3.11 -3.22 16.81
C LEU A 27 -3.61 -3.73 15.45
N ILE A 28 -3.85 -2.84 14.47
CA ILE A 28 -4.24 -3.26 13.13
C ILE A 28 -3.17 -4.14 12.49
N ILE A 29 -1.89 -3.79 12.63
CA ILE A 29 -0.79 -4.61 12.11
C ILE A 29 -0.76 -5.99 12.77
N LEU A 30 -0.96 -6.07 14.09
CA LEU A 30 -0.94 -7.34 14.84
C LEU A 30 -2.12 -8.25 14.48
N PHE A 31 -3.34 -7.71 14.35
CA PHE A 31 -4.55 -8.50 14.09
C PHE A 31 -4.81 -8.78 12.61
N LYS A 32 -4.59 -7.80 11.72
CA LYS A 32 -4.79 -7.96 10.27
C LYS A 32 -3.57 -8.56 9.57
N GLY A 33 -2.39 -8.42 10.18
CA GLY A 33 -1.12 -8.78 9.58
C GLY A 33 -0.63 -7.75 8.55
N LEU A 34 0.53 -8.05 7.97
CA LEU A 34 1.15 -7.26 6.92
C LEU A 34 0.90 -7.90 5.54
N ASN A 35 0.69 -7.07 4.51
CA ASN A 35 0.68 -7.49 3.11
C ASN A 35 2.11 -7.72 2.63
N LEU A 36 2.75 -8.77 3.15
CA LEU A 36 4.12 -9.13 2.84
C LEU A 36 4.28 -9.51 1.37
N GLY A 37 5.30 -8.95 0.72
CA GLY A 37 5.65 -9.26 -0.67
C GLY A 37 6.52 -10.52 -0.80
N VAL A 38 6.99 -10.76 -2.03
CA VAL A 38 7.82 -11.91 -2.39
C VAL A 38 9.11 -12.00 -1.58
N ASP A 39 9.71 -10.86 -1.20
CA ASP A 39 10.96 -10.81 -0.41
C ASP A 39 10.81 -11.42 1.00
N PHE A 40 9.60 -11.45 1.55
CA PHE A 40 9.34 -11.90 2.92
C PHE A 40 8.55 -13.22 2.99
N LYS A 41 7.61 -13.45 2.07
CA LYS A 41 6.81 -14.69 2.01
C LYS A 41 7.45 -15.76 1.12
N GLY A 42 8.43 -15.41 0.30
CA GLY A 42 8.88 -16.24 -0.81
C GLY A 42 7.84 -16.27 -1.93
N GLY A 43 8.25 -16.70 -3.13
CA GLY A 43 7.37 -16.82 -4.29
C GLY A 43 8.05 -16.41 -5.59
N THR A 44 7.25 -16.13 -6.60
CA THR A 44 7.72 -15.75 -7.94
C THR A 44 7.39 -14.30 -8.23
N LEU A 45 8.40 -13.51 -8.61
CA LEU A 45 8.23 -12.19 -9.17
C LEU A 45 8.20 -12.30 -10.70
N ILE A 46 7.17 -11.74 -11.33
CA ILE A 46 7.03 -11.69 -12.78
C ILE A 46 6.94 -10.23 -13.19
N GLU A 47 7.90 -9.79 -14.00
CA GLU A 47 7.89 -8.47 -14.63
C GLU A 47 7.43 -8.60 -16.07
N ILE A 48 6.40 -7.83 -16.44
CA ILE A 48 5.77 -7.91 -17.76
C ILE A 48 5.77 -6.51 -18.36
N ARG A 49 6.35 -6.40 -19.57
CA ARG A 49 6.25 -5.21 -20.40
C ARG A 49 5.23 -5.45 -21.51
N PRO A 50 4.04 -4.83 -21.45
CA PRO A 50 3.10 -4.94 -22.54
C PRO A 50 3.61 -4.13 -23.74
N GLU A 51 3.59 -4.72 -24.93
CA GLU A 51 3.92 -4.02 -26.18
C GLU A 51 2.87 -2.96 -26.54
N ASN A 52 1.62 -3.20 -26.14
CA ASN A 52 0.51 -2.27 -26.34
C ASN A 52 0.20 -1.52 -25.03
N SER A 53 0.15 -0.20 -25.09
CA SER A 53 -0.16 0.69 -23.96
C SER A 53 -1.60 0.55 -23.42
N GLN A 54 -2.46 -0.21 -24.10
CA GLN A 54 -3.85 -0.43 -23.73
C GLN A 54 -4.07 -1.56 -22.71
N VAL A 55 -3.04 -2.36 -22.39
CA VAL A 55 -3.20 -3.48 -21.44
C VAL A 55 -3.52 -2.95 -20.05
N LYS A 56 -4.71 -3.27 -19.54
CA LYS A 56 -5.14 -2.87 -18.20
C LYS A 56 -4.66 -3.88 -17.16
N ILE A 57 -4.19 -3.37 -16.03
CA ILE A 57 -3.79 -4.19 -14.86
C ILE A 57 -4.94 -5.09 -14.38
N SER A 58 -6.20 -4.64 -14.52
CA SER A 58 -7.38 -5.44 -14.18
C SER A 58 -7.51 -6.71 -15.01
N GLU A 59 -7.22 -6.64 -16.31
CA GLU A 59 -7.30 -7.78 -17.23
C GLU A 59 -6.19 -8.78 -16.91
N LEU A 60 -4.95 -8.30 -16.68
CA LEU A 60 -3.85 -9.15 -16.24
C LEU A 60 -4.18 -9.87 -14.93
N ARG A 61 -4.71 -9.14 -13.93
CA ARG A 61 -5.11 -9.73 -12.65
C ARG A 61 -6.17 -10.81 -12.84
N GLN A 62 -7.17 -10.55 -13.68
CA GLN A 62 -8.24 -11.52 -13.93
C GLN A 62 -7.74 -12.78 -14.65
N SER A 63 -6.80 -12.64 -15.58
CA SER A 63 -6.16 -13.78 -16.24
C SER A 63 -5.36 -14.63 -15.24
N PHE A 64 -4.56 -14.01 -14.36
CA PHE A 64 -3.79 -14.76 -13.35
C PHE A 64 -4.68 -15.46 -12.31
N LEU A 65 -5.80 -14.85 -11.91
CA LEU A 65 -6.76 -15.49 -10.99
C LEU A 65 -7.37 -16.77 -11.57
N LYS A 66 -7.47 -16.89 -12.90
CA LYS A 66 -7.96 -18.12 -13.57
C LYS A 66 -6.93 -19.26 -13.59
N MET A 67 -5.66 -18.98 -13.29
CA MET A 67 -4.56 -19.95 -13.38
C MET A 67 -4.34 -20.75 -12.08
N ASN A 68 -5.20 -20.59 -11.08
CA ASN A 68 -5.11 -21.26 -9.77
C ASN A 68 -3.74 -21.10 -9.07
N LEU A 69 -3.13 -19.92 -9.20
CA LEU A 69 -1.80 -19.61 -8.68
C LEU A 69 -1.78 -19.20 -7.20
N GLY A 70 -2.93 -19.28 -6.51
CA GLY A 70 -3.10 -18.76 -5.15
C GLY A 70 -3.18 -17.24 -5.11
N ASP A 71 -2.52 -16.62 -4.12
CA ASP A 71 -2.52 -15.17 -3.91
C ASP A 71 -1.66 -14.45 -4.97
N VAL A 72 -2.31 -13.83 -5.96
CA VAL A 72 -1.62 -13.04 -7.00
C VAL A 72 -1.81 -11.55 -6.77
N THR A 73 -0.68 -10.83 -6.70
CA THR A 73 -0.65 -9.37 -6.59
C THR A 73 -0.10 -8.75 -7.87
N VAL A 74 -0.95 -8.04 -8.63
CA VAL A 74 -0.54 -7.30 -9.84
C VAL A 74 -0.50 -5.80 -9.53
N LYS A 75 0.65 -5.17 -9.75
CA LYS A 75 0.90 -3.73 -9.54
C LYS A 75 1.62 -3.14 -10.75
N LYS A 76 1.41 -1.84 -11.00
CA LYS A 76 2.21 -1.11 -11.98
C LYS A 76 3.59 -0.85 -11.38
N PHE A 77 4.63 -1.16 -12.13
CA PHE A 77 6.02 -0.89 -11.78
C PHE A 77 6.71 -0.14 -12.92
N GLY A 78 7.65 0.75 -12.57
CA GLY A 78 8.37 1.59 -13.54
C GLY A 78 7.61 2.83 -14.04
N LYS A 79 8.36 3.75 -14.66
CA LYS A 79 7.81 4.88 -15.44
C LYS A 79 7.42 4.40 -16.84
N GLN A 80 6.59 5.17 -17.55
CA GLN A 80 6.14 4.82 -18.92
C GLN A 80 7.29 4.55 -19.91
N ASN A 81 8.53 4.98 -19.59
CA ASN A 81 9.73 4.81 -20.41
C ASN A 81 10.96 4.31 -19.60
N ASP A 82 10.79 3.74 -18.41
CA ASP A 82 11.94 3.12 -17.72
C ASP A 82 12.12 1.70 -18.26
N PHE A 83 13.15 1.56 -19.11
CA PHE A 83 13.60 0.40 -19.89
C PHE A 83 12.71 0.01 -21.07
#